data_AF-K5CAI3-F1
#
_entry.id   AF-K5CAI3-F1
#
_cell.length_a   1.000
_cell.length_b   1.000
_cell.length_c   1.000
_cell.angle_alpha   90.00
_cell.angle_beta   90.00
_cell.angle_gamma   90.00
#
_symmetry.space_group_name_H-M   'P 1'
#
loop_
_entity.id
_entity.type
_entity.pdbx_description
1 polymer ?
#
loop_
_entity_poly.entity_id
_entity_poly.type
_entity_poly.pdbx_seq_one_letter_code
_entity_poly.pdbx_strand_id
1 'polypeptide(L)' 'MIRKHYKITIKEIGVDKPVETEYIGFIDHKGLITFYGLNNPDVEWYNIEEVLE' A
#
# COMPACT_ATOMS: atom_id res chain seq x y z
N MET A 1 15.00 -10.83 -10.47
CA MET A 1 13.99 -9.97 -9.80
C MET A 1 13.86 -10.46 -8.37
N ILE A 2 14.03 -9.58 -7.38
CA ILE A 2 13.92 -9.94 -5.96
C ILE A 2 12.43 -9.88 -5.59
N ARG A 3 11.92 -10.96 -5.01
CA ARG A 3 10.57 -11.00 -4.45
C ARG A 3 10.59 -10.22 -3.14
N LYS A 4 9.61 -9.33 -2.96
CA LYS A 4 9.49 -8.46 -1.80
C LYS A 4 8.16 -8.69 -1.10
N HIS A 5 8.12 -8.42 0.19
CA HIS A 5 6.93 -8.42 1.01
C HIS A 5 6.71 -6.99 1.53
N TYR A 6 5.51 -6.48 1.34
CA TYR A 6 5.09 -5.18 1.80
C TYR A 6 3.83 -5.29 2.65
N LYS A 7 3.79 -4.55 3.75
CA LYS A 7 2.56 -4.20 4.45
C LYS A 7 2.10 -2.82 3.96
N ILE A 8 0.83 -2.70 3.62
CA ILE A 8 0.22 -1.47 3.13
C ILE A 8 -0.95 -1.11 4.05
N THR A 9 -0.96 0.12 4.54
CA THR A 9 -2.07 0.69 5.31
C THR A 9 -2.63 1.88 4.54
N ILE A 10 -3.94 1.89 4.32
CA ILE A 10 -4.64 2.91 3.52
C ILE A 10 -5.74 3.53 4.38
N LYS A 11 -5.74 4.85 4.54
CA LYS A 11 -6.84 5.59 5.15
C LYS A 11 -7.62 6.30 4.06
N GLU A 12 -8.87 5.91 3.87
CA GLU A 12 -9.80 6.59 2.98
C GLU A 12 -10.56 7.70 3.71
N ILE A 13 -10.88 8.77 2.98
CA ILE A 13 -11.65 9.91 3.49
C ILE A 13 -13.05 9.42 3.91
N GLY A 14 -13.41 9.72 5.17
CA GLY A 14 -14.74 9.39 5.70
C GLY A 14 -14.90 7.93 6.16
N VAL A 15 -13.90 7.07 5.95
CA VAL A 15 -13.89 5.71 6.52
C VAL A 15 -13.21 5.77 7.89
N ASP A 16 -13.87 5.32 8.95
CA ASP A 16 -13.39 5.49 10.33
C ASP A 16 -11.99 4.87 10.58
N LYS A 17 -11.76 3.65 10.08
CA LYS A 17 -10.53 2.90 10.32
C LYS A 17 -9.73 2.70 9.02
N PRO A 18 -8.39 2.77 9.07
CA PRO A 18 -7.57 2.38 7.93
C PRO A 18 -7.78 0.91 7.56
N VAL A 19 -7.62 0.61 6.27
CA VAL A 19 -7.57 -0.74 5.73
C VAL A 19 -6.11 -1.19 5.69
N GLU A 20 -5.83 -2.39 6.19
CA GLU A 20 -4.51 -3.02 6.10
C GLU A 20 -4.54 -4.16 5.10
N THR A 21 -3.50 -4.27 4.29
CA THR A 21 -3.31 -5.34 3.33
C THR A 21 -1.82 -5.65 3.14
N GLU A 22 -1.53 -6.76 2.51
CA GLU A 22 -0.15 -7.17 2.22
C GLU A 22 0.03 -7.48 0.74
N TYR A 23 1.23 -7.21 0.25
CA TYR A 23 1.65 -7.56 -1.09
C TYR A 23 2.93 -8.36 -1.03
N ILE A 24 2.95 -9.54 -1.69
CA ILE A 24 4.15 -10.35 -1.84
C ILE A 24 4.38 -10.62 -3.32
N GLY A 25 5.42 -10.01 -3.90
CA GLY A 25 5.67 -10.14 -5.34
C GLY A 25 6.86 -9.33 -5.83
N PHE A 26 6.85 -8.94 -7.10
CA PHE A 26 8.00 -8.31 -7.78
C PHE A 26 7.77 -6.84 -8.12
N ILE A 27 6.68 -6.25 -7.62
CA ILE A 27 6.32 -4.86 -7.88
C ILE A 27 7.02 -3.99 -6.82
N ASP A 28 7.57 -2.87 -7.26
CA ASP A 28 8.22 -1.89 -6.39
C ASP A 28 7.22 -0.91 -5.78
N HIS A 29 7.70 -0.04 -4.91
CA HIS A 29 6.87 0.96 -4.22
C HIS A 29 6.02 1.82 -5.18
N LYS A 30 6.57 2.22 -6.34
CA LYS A 30 5.84 3.05 -7.31
C LYS A 30 4.72 2.26 -7.99
N GLY A 31 4.97 1.00 -8.31
CA GLY A 31 3.94 0.12 -8.84
C GLY A 31 2.85 -0.18 -7.81
N LEU A 32 3.17 -0.28 -6.52
CA LEU A 32 2.17 -0.44 -5.45
C LEU A 32 1.25 0.77 -5.33
N ILE A 33 1.80 1.99 -5.38
CA ILE A 33 1.00 3.23 -5.42
C ILE A 33 -0.02 3.19 -6.56
N THR A 34 0.41 2.74 -7.73
CA THR A 34 -0.46 2.66 -8.92
C THR A 34 -1.49 1.54 -8.79
N PHE A 35 -1.07 0.36 -8.35
CA PHE A 35 -1.92 -0.83 -8.22
C PHE A 35 -3.05 -0.65 -7.21
N TYR A 36 -2.74 -0.06 -6.05
CA TYR A 36 -3.72 0.21 -4.99
C TYR A 36 -4.44 1.56 -5.15
N GLY A 37 -4.14 2.35 -6.18
CA GLY A 37 -4.78 3.65 -6.38
C GLY A 37 -4.47 4.67 -5.28
N LEU A 38 -3.28 4.63 -4.67
CA LEU A 38 -2.94 5.43 -3.48
C LEU A 38 -2.83 6.94 -3.75
N ASN A 39 -2.87 7.35 -5.02
CA ASN A 39 -2.91 8.75 -5.44
C ASN A 39 -4.35 9.24 -5.73
N ASN A 40 -5.37 8.41 -5.53
CA ASN A 40 -6.75 8.80 -5.74
C ASN A 40 -7.19 9.82 -4.67
N PRO A 41 -8.11 10.74 -5.01
CA PRO A 41 -8.52 11.83 -4.12
C PRO A 41 -9.32 11.37 -2.89
N ASP A 42 -9.80 10.14 -2.87
CA ASP A 42 -10.48 9.49 -1.74
C ASP A 42 -9.50 8.88 -0.72
N VAL A 43 -8.20 8.87 -1.00
CA VAL A 43 -7.15 8.47 -0.05
C VAL A 43 -6.69 9.68 0.76
N GLU A 44 -6.89 9.65 2.07
CA GLU A 44 -6.44 10.68 3.01
C GLU A 44 -4.94 10.58 3.27
N TRP A 45 -4.47 9.35 3.54
CA TRP A 45 -3.06 9.03 3.67
C TRP A 45 -2.85 7.52 3.48
N TYR A 46 -1.60 7.13 3.20
CA TYR A 46 -1.20 5.73 3.15
C TYR A 46 0.20 5.54 3.74
N ASN A 47 0.50 4.31 4.14
CA ASN A 47 1.83 3.87 4.55
C ASN A 47 2.18 2.57 3.82
N ILE A 48 3.41 2.45 3.35
CA ILE A 48 3.94 1.22 2.74
C ILE A 48 5.25 0.89 3.45
N GLU A 49 5.29 -0.29 4.06
CA GLU A 49 6.45 -0.79 4.80
C GLU A 49 6.95 -2.07 4.14
N GLU A 50 8.23 -2.12 3.78
CA GLU A 50 8.86 -3.37 3.36
C GLU A 50 9.09 -4.24 4.58
N VAL A 51 8.52 -5.44 4.57
CA VAL A 51 8.73 -6.44 5.61
C VAL A 51 10.05 -7.12 5.30
N LEU A 52 11.08 -6.84 6.11
CA LEU A 52 12.35 -7.54 6.06
C LEU A 52 12.18 -8.85 6.83
N GLU A 53 12.12 -9.98 6.11
CA GLU A 53 12.23 -11.33 6.69
C GLU A 53 13.66 -11.64 7.18
#